data_AF-A0A1Q9C3C4-F1
#
_entry.id   AF-A0A1Q9C3C4-F1
#
_cell.length_a   1.000
_cell.length_b   1.000
_cell.length_c   1.000
_cell.angle_alpha   90.00
_cell.angle_beta   90.00
_cell.angle_gamma   90.00
#
_symmetry.space_group_name_H-M   'P 1'
#
loop_
_entity.id
_entity.type
_entity.pdbx_description
1 polymer ?
#
loop_
_entity_poly.entity_id
_entity_poly.type
_entity_poly.pdbx_seq_one_letter_code
_entity_poly.pdbx_strand_id
1 'polypeptide(L)'
;MAANEVSSMLWLSALSDEMTASLEAVCRFYKISRLRSGFTLLAWGNCAGDLVAAYSIALMGEFSLAFNGLVAGQFFNTAVGFSTALMTVTWRHPQITVFANGWPSDISHPLLACTVSTLLVVATQAAFSVVDLHVRSPLWGVVLAAVYGTFFIYMWRNTSADVPNQQATG
;
A
#
# COMPACT_ATOMS: atom_id res chain seq x y z
N MET A 1 29.79 9.06 -11.57
CA MET A 1 28.85 9.52 -10.53
C MET A 1 27.53 8.76 -10.60
N ALA A 2 26.83 8.74 -11.75
CA ALA A 2 25.59 7.99 -11.93
C ALA A 2 25.68 6.46 -11.69
N ALA A 3 26.82 5.82 -11.98
CA ALA A 3 26.97 4.36 -11.80
C ALA A 3 26.85 3.91 -10.33
N ASN A 4 27.35 4.71 -9.38
CA ASN A 4 27.27 4.38 -7.96
C ASN A 4 25.85 4.57 -7.43
N GLU A 5 25.15 5.59 -7.91
CA GLU A 5 23.75 5.85 -7.55
C GLU A 5 22.85 4.73 -8.07
N VAL A 6 22.97 4.36 -9.35
CA VAL A 6 22.22 3.24 -9.93
C VAL A 6 22.54 1.92 -9.20
N SER A 7 23.80 1.67 -8.84
CA SER A 7 24.16 0.49 -8.05
C SER A 7 23.48 0.47 -6.69
N SER A 8 23.44 1.61 -5.98
CA SER A 8 22.74 1.71 -4.70
C SER A 8 21.23 1.50 -4.83
N MET A 9 20.62 2.04 -5.88
CA MET A 9 19.20 1.83 -6.18
C MET A 9 18.89 0.34 -6.43
N LEU A 10 19.75 -0.35 -7.19
CA LEU A 10 19.62 -1.78 -7.46
C LEU A 10 19.76 -2.64 -6.19
N TRP A 11 20.70 -2.28 -5.31
CA TRP A 11 20.85 -2.97 -4.02
C TRP A 11 19.64 -2.75 -3.11
N LEU A 12 19.11 -1.53 -3.06
CA LEU A 12 17.92 -1.22 -2.28
C LEU A 12 16.67 -1.91 -2.84
N SER A 13 16.52 -2.00 -4.17
CA SER A 13 15.41 -2.75 -4.76
C SER A 13 15.50 -4.24 -4.47
N ALA A 14 16.70 -4.84 -4.58
CA ALA A 14 16.91 -6.24 -4.25
C ALA A 14 16.62 -6.53 -2.76
N LEU A 15 17.02 -5.62 -1.87
CA LEU A 15 16.69 -5.73 -0.44
C LEU A 15 15.18 -5.63 -0.18
N SER A 16 14.49 -4.71 -0.87
CA SER A 16 13.03 -4.56 -0.78
C SER A 16 12.29 -5.81 -1.25
N ASP A 17 12.76 -6.42 -2.33
CA ASP A 17 12.20 -7.67 -2.88
C ASP A 17 12.34 -8.83 -1.89
N GLU A 18 13.53 -9.01 -1.29
CA GLU A 18 13.78 -10.04 -0.27
C GLU A 18 12.96 -9.82 1.01
N MET A 19 12.84 -8.57 1.46
CA MET A 19 11.98 -8.24 2.60
C MET A 19 10.52 -8.60 2.30
N THR A 20 10.02 -8.24 1.12
CA THR A 20 8.65 -8.57 0.68
C THR A 20 8.44 -10.09 0.57
N ALA A 21 9.42 -10.82 0.03
CA ALA A 21 9.39 -12.28 -0.06
C ALA A 21 9.37 -12.95 1.33
N SER A 22 10.14 -12.42 2.29
CA SER A 22 10.14 -12.92 3.67
C SER A 22 8.80 -12.69 4.37
N LEU A 23 8.18 -11.51 4.17
CA LEU A 23 6.84 -11.20 4.67
C LEU A 23 5.80 -12.13 4.08
N GLU A 24 5.88 -12.44 2.78
CA GLU A 24 5.00 -13.42 2.13
C GLU A 24 5.19 -14.82 2.73
N ALA A 25 6.43 -15.24 2.98
CA ALA A 25 6.74 -16.53 3.61
C ALA A 25 6.13 -16.64 5.03
N VAL A 26 6.23 -15.56 5.82
CA VAL A 26 5.59 -15.46 7.14
C VAL A 26 4.06 -15.56 7.01
N CYS A 27 3.45 -14.86 6.04
CA CYS A 27 2.01 -14.93 5.81
C CYS A 27 1.54 -16.36 5.49
N ARG A 28 2.32 -17.09 4.68
CA ARG A 28 2.07 -18.50 4.35
C ARG A 28 2.20 -19.40 5.59
N PHE A 29 3.18 -19.16 6.45
CA PHE A 29 3.38 -19.92 7.69
C PHE A 29 2.20 -19.75 8.66
N TYR A 30 1.71 -18.52 8.85
CA TYR A 30 0.56 -18.23 9.72
C TYR A 30 -0.81 -18.52 9.08
N LYS A 31 -0.86 -19.10 7.86
CA LYS A 31 -2.09 -19.40 7.10
C LYS A 31 -3.01 -18.18 6.95
N ILE A 32 -2.42 -17.00 6.77
CA ILE A 32 -3.15 -15.77 6.50
C ILE A 32 -3.58 -15.81 5.02
N SER A 33 -4.83 -15.40 4.73
CA SER A 33 -5.32 -15.36 3.34
C SER A 33 -4.48 -14.40 2.50
N ARG A 34 -4.31 -14.74 1.21
CA ARG A 34 -3.48 -13.97 0.28
C ARG A 34 -3.98 -12.54 0.13
N LEU A 35 -5.30 -12.35 0.11
CA LEU A 35 -5.91 -11.02 0.10
C LEU A 35 -5.59 -10.26 1.39
N ARG A 36 -5.81 -10.88 2.56
CA ARG A 36 -5.53 -10.23 3.86
C ARG A 36 -4.08 -9.80 3.99
N SER A 37 -3.13 -10.66 3.62
CA SER A 37 -1.70 -10.31 3.65
C SER A 37 -1.34 -9.21 2.65
N GLY A 38 -1.98 -9.21 1.48
CA GLY A 38 -1.78 -8.20 0.43
C GLY A 38 -2.11 -6.79 0.91
N PHE A 39 -3.25 -6.62 1.57
CA PHE A 39 -3.70 -5.32 2.06
C PHE A 39 -3.08 -4.89 3.40
N THR A 40 -2.34 -5.78 4.07
CA THR A 40 -1.76 -5.50 5.41
C THR A 40 -0.25 -5.65 5.42
N LEU A 41 0.26 -6.86 5.66
CA LEU A 41 1.68 -7.14 5.87
C LEU A 41 2.53 -6.80 4.63
N LEU A 42 2.06 -7.14 3.43
CA LEU A 42 2.75 -6.77 2.19
C LEU A 42 2.71 -5.26 1.95
N ALA A 43 1.58 -4.60 2.23
CA ALA A 43 1.47 -3.16 2.15
C ALA A 43 2.41 -2.45 3.14
N TRP A 44 2.56 -2.97 4.37
CA TRP A 44 3.53 -2.47 5.34
C TRP A 44 4.96 -2.62 4.85
N GLY A 45 5.32 -3.77 4.26
CA GLY A 45 6.63 -4.00 3.67
C GLY A 45 6.97 -2.96 2.60
N ASN A 46 6.02 -2.70 1.69
CA ASN A 46 6.20 -1.73 0.62
C ASN A 46 6.38 -0.29 1.16
N CYS A 47 5.62 0.11 2.17
CA CYS A 47 5.67 1.46 2.71
C CYS A 47 6.78 1.68 3.76
N ALA A 48 7.40 0.62 4.31
CA ALA A 48 8.40 0.76 5.38
C ALA A 48 9.63 1.57 4.94
N GLY A 49 10.12 1.36 3.72
CA GLY A 49 11.24 2.12 3.16
C GLY A 49 10.90 3.60 2.98
N ASP A 50 9.71 3.88 2.45
CA ASP A 50 9.21 5.26 2.25
C ASP A 50 9.06 6.00 3.58
N LEU A 51 8.62 5.32 4.65
CA LEU A 51 8.51 5.90 5.99
C LEU A 51 9.86 6.28 6.57
N VAL A 52 10.87 5.41 6.44
CA VAL A 52 12.23 5.69 6.93
C VAL A 52 12.86 6.85 6.17
N ALA A 53 12.67 6.90 4.84
CA ALA A 53 13.14 8.00 4.01
C ALA A 53 12.45 9.33 4.39
N ALA A 54 11.12 9.34 4.49
CA ALA A 54 10.36 10.53 4.87
C ALA A 54 10.71 11.01 6.29
N TYR A 55 10.90 10.09 7.24
CA TYR A 55 11.35 10.43 8.59
C TYR A 55 12.72 11.13 8.57
N SER A 56 13.65 10.60 7.78
CA SER A 56 15.00 11.18 7.65
C SER A 56 14.95 12.60 7.07
N ILE A 57 14.12 12.83 6.04
CA ILE A 57 13.93 14.16 5.43
C ILE A 57 13.21 15.12 6.39
N ALA A 58 12.22 14.64 7.14
CA ALA A 58 11.51 15.43 8.13
C ALA A 58 12.42 15.91 9.28
N LEU A 59 13.39 15.09 9.70
CA LEU A 59 14.41 15.48 10.68
C LEU A 59 15.32 16.62 10.18
N MET A 60 15.47 16.77 8.86
CA MET A 60 16.21 17.89 8.24
C MET A 60 15.38 19.18 8.14
N GLY A 61 14.12 19.17 8.62
CA GLY A 61 13.21 20.32 8.57
C GLY A 61 12.39 20.43 7.28
N GLU A 62 12.59 19.52 6.33
CA GLU A 62 11.96 19.54 5.00
C GLU A 62 10.66 18.73 4.96
N PHE A 63 9.70 19.08 5.82
CA PHE A 63 8.42 18.34 5.92
C PHE A 63 7.65 18.32 4.59
N SER A 64 7.59 19.43 3.87
CA SER A 64 6.88 19.53 2.58
C SER A 64 7.47 18.58 1.55
N LEU A 65 8.79 18.41 1.52
CA LEU A 65 9.47 17.49 0.61
C LEU A 65 9.18 16.03 1.00
N ALA A 66 9.28 15.70 2.30
CA ALA A 66 8.95 14.37 2.81
C ALA A 66 7.50 13.98 2.49
N PHE A 67 6.56 14.89 2.74
CA PHE A 67 5.13 14.68 2.49
C PHE A 67 4.83 14.51 1.00
N ASN A 68 5.36 15.41 0.15
CA ASN A 68 5.16 15.32 -1.29
C ASN A 68 5.77 14.03 -1.86
N GLY A 69 6.92 13.60 -1.35
CA GLY A 69 7.56 12.34 -1.75
C GLY A 69 6.68 11.13 -1.49
N LEU A 70 6.15 11.00 -0.27
CA LEU A 70 5.22 9.93 0.12
C LEU A 70 3.97 9.88 -0.77
N VAL A 71 3.33 11.03 -0.95
CA VAL A 71 2.08 11.13 -1.72
C VAL A 71 2.31 10.85 -3.19
N ALA A 72 3.29 11.52 -3.81
CA ALA A 72 3.60 11.33 -5.22
C ALA A 72 4.06 9.90 -5.54
N GLY A 73 4.85 9.28 -4.65
CA GLY A 73 5.29 7.89 -4.80
C GLY A 73 4.12 6.91 -4.86
N GLN A 74 3.15 7.03 -3.95
CA GLN A 74 2.00 6.13 -3.92
C GLN A 74 1.07 6.31 -5.13
N PHE A 75 0.86 7.55 -5.57
CA PHE A 75 0.09 7.83 -6.79
C PHE A 75 0.81 7.32 -8.04
N PHE A 76 2.14 7.45 -8.11
CA PHE A 76 2.92 6.91 -9.23
C PHE A 76 2.84 5.38 -9.28
N ASN A 77 2.97 4.70 -8.14
CA ASN A 77 2.86 3.24 -8.07
C ASN A 77 1.49 2.74 -8.57
N THR A 78 0.42 3.44 -8.20
CA THR A 78 -0.95 3.07 -8.62
C THR A 78 -1.26 3.46 -10.07
N ALA A 79 -0.84 4.65 -10.51
CA ALA A 79 -1.15 5.15 -11.84
C ALA A 79 -0.29 4.49 -12.92
N VAL A 80 1.01 4.35 -12.67
CA VAL A 80 1.97 3.82 -13.66
C VAL A 80 2.27 2.35 -13.37
N GLY A 81 2.66 2.00 -12.15
CA GLY A 81 3.05 0.63 -11.80
C GLY A 81 1.93 -0.38 -12.05
N PHE A 82 0.78 -0.16 -11.43
CA PHE A 82 -0.37 -1.06 -11.59
C PHE A 82 -0.90 -1.09 -13.03
N SER A 83 -1.05 0.07 -13.68
CA SER A 83 -1.55 0.15 -15.06
C SER A 83 -0.63 -0.54 -16.07
N THR A 84 0.69 -0.36 -15.95
CA THR A 84 1.66 -1.02 -16.84
C THR A 84 1.73 -2.52 -16.59
N ALA A 85 1.59 -2.97 -15.34
CA ALA A 85 1.49 -4.38 -15.00
C ALA A 85 0.24 -5.02 -15.63
N LEU A 86 -0.93 -4.39 -15.46
CA LEU A 86 -2.17 -4.83 -16.09
C LEU A 86 -2.04 -4.89 -17.62
N MET A 87 -1.51 -3.85 -18.23
CA MET A 87 -1.30 -3.78 -19.68
C MET A 87 -0.37 -4.90 -20.17
N THR A 88 0.70 -5.19 -19.43
CA THR A 88 1.65 -6.26 -19.78
C THR A 88 1.00 -7.64 -19.71
N VAL A 89 0.18 -7.89 -18.69
CA VAL A 89 -0.51 -9.17 -18.50
C VAL A 89 -1.56 -9.39 -19.57
N THR A 90 -2.40 -8.39 -19.85
CA THR A 90 -3.45 -8.50 -20.89
C THR A 90 -2.84 -8.61 -22.29
N TRP A 91 -1.70 -7.97 -22.53
CA TRP A 91 -0.97 -8.09 -23.80
C TRP A 91 -0.37 -9.48 -24.02
N ARG A 92 0.24 -10.07 -22.98
CA ARG A 92 0.89 -11.38 -23.07
C ARG A 92 -0.09 -12.55 -22.98
N HIS A 93 -1.23 -12.35 -22.32
CA HIS A 93 -2.24 -13.37 -22.08
C HIS A 93 -3.64 -12.83 -22.40
N PRO A 94 -4.02 -12.73 -23.70
CA PRO A 94 -5.28 -12.15 -24.12
C PRO A 94 -6.52 -12.91 -23.61
N GLN A 95 -6.36 -14.17 -23.20
CA GLN A 95 -7.41 -14.96 -22.55
C GLN A 95 -7.75 -14.50 -21.11
N ILE A 96 -6.89 -13.71 -20.46
CA ILE A 96 -7.17 -13.19 -19.12
C ILE A 96 -8.07 -11.96 -19.25
N THR A 97 -9.36 -12.19 -19.06
CA THR A 97 -10.35 -11.12 -19.01
C THR A 97 -10.43 -10.57 -17.59
N VAL A 98 -9.82 -9.40 -17.41
CA VAL A 98 -9.98 -8.62 -16.19
C VAL A 98 -11.43 -8.12 -16.18
N PHE A 99 -12.26 -8.63 -15.25
CA PHE A 99 -13.69 -8.30 -15.08
C PHE A 99 -14.73 -8.97 -16.01
N ALA A 100 -14.45 -10.14 -16.61
CA ALA A 100 -15.43 -10.83 -17.48
C ALA A 100 -16.82 -11.09 -16.86
N ASN A 101 -16.89 -11.31 -15.54
CA ASN A 101 -18.14 -11.61 -14.82
C ASN A 101 -18.55 -10.48 -13.85
N GLY A 102 -18.15 -9.23 -14.15
CA GLY A 102 -18.36 -8.10 -13.25
C GLY A 102 -17.27 -7.98 -12.17
N TRP A 103 -17.51 -7.13 -11.18
CA TRP A 103 -16.56 -6.88 -10.10
C TRP A 103 -16.59 -8.00 -9.06
N PRO A 104 -15.48 -8.73 -8.83
CA PRO A 104 -15.42 -9.74 -7.79
C PRO A 104 -15.66 -9.10 -6.42
N SER A 105 -16.58 -9.66 -5.63
CA SER A 105 -16.86 -9.21 -4.25
C SER A 105 -15.62 -9.20 -3.37
N ASP A 106 -14.70 -10.13 -3.65
CA ASP A 106 -13.45 -10.29 -2.90
C ASP A 106 -12.49 -9.10 -3.09
N ILE A 107 -12.60 -8.38 -4.22
CA ILE A 107 -11.77 -7.22 -4.53
C ILE A 107 -12.51 -5.91 -4.24
N SER A 108 -13.83 -5.87 -4.44
CA SER A 108 -14.62 -4.65 -4.31
C SER A 108 -14.69 -4.13 -2.87
N HIS A 109 -14.89 -4.99 -1.88
CA HIS A 109 -14.96 -4.58 -0.47
C HIS A 109 -13.63 -4.00 0.05
N PRO A 110 -12.46 -4.67 -0.15
CA PRO A 110 -11.17 -4.10 0.18
C PRO A 110 -10.87 -2.80 -0.55
N LEU A 111 -11.15 -2.74 -1.86
CA LEU A 111 -10.88 -1.57 -2.67
C LEU A 111 -11.67 -0.35 -2.17
N LEU A 112 -12.96 -0.54 -1.85
CA LEU A 112 -13.82 0.51 -1.31
C LEU A 112 -13.36 0.94 0.08
N ALA A 113 -12.92 0.01 0.92
CA ALA A 113 -12.34 0.35 2.22
C ALA A 113 -11.06 1.20 2.06
N CYS A 114 -10.17 0.84 1.13
CA CYS A 114 -8.93 1.59 0.86
C CYS A 114 -9.20 2.99 0.29
N THR A 115 -10.19 3.14 -0.60
CA THR A 115 -10.55 4.46 -1.15
C THR A 115 -11.18 5.35 -0.10
N VAL A 116 -12.10 4.82 0.72
CA VAL A 116 -12.71 5.58 1.82
C VAL A 116 -11.66 5.98 2.86
N SER A 117 -10.75 5.08 3.26
CA SER A 117 -9.70 5.42 4.22
C SER A 117 -8.76 6.49 3.69
N THR A 118 -8.38 6.41 2.41
CA THR A 118 -7.51 7.42 1.76
C THR A 118 -8.22 8.77 1.68
N LEU A 119 -9.51 8.79 1.33
CA LEU A 119 -10.31 10.02 1.32
C LEU A 119 -10.47 10.63 2.71
N LEU A 120 -10.67 9.82 3.76
CA LEU A 120 -10.73 10.30 5.14
C LEU A 120 -9.39 10.92 5.57
N VAL A 121 -8.28 10.27 5.25
CA VAL A 121 -6.94 10.80 5.52
C VAL A 121 -6.76 12.16 4.81
N VAL A 122 -7.04 12.23 3.50
CA VAL A 122 -6.96 13.48 2.72
C VAL A 122 -7.89 14.56 3.26
N ALA A 123 -9.13 14.22 3.62
CA ALA A 123 -10.09 15.16 4.17
C ALA A 123 -9.63 15.71 5.53
N THR A 124 -9.06 14.86 6.40
CA THR A 124 -8.50 15.31 7.69
C THR A 124 -7.30 16.25 7.51
N GLN A 125 -6.48 16.01 6.49
CA GLN A 125 -5.33 16.87 6.15
C GLN A 125 -5.78 18.20 5.54
N ALA A 126 -6.77 18.18 4.64
CA ALA A 126 -7.33 19.38 4.03
C ALA A 126 -8.12 20.25 5.02
N ALA A 127 -8.88 19.63 5.93
CA ALA A 127 -9.56 20.34 7.01
C ALA A 127 -8.55 21.09 7.89
N PHE A 128 -7.38 20.51 8.11
CA PHE A 128 -6.35 21.13 8.94
C PHE A 128 -5.60 22.26 8.23
N SER A 129 -5.34 22.16 6.92
CA SER A 129 -4.74 23.27 6.15
C SER A 129 -5.60 24.53 6.14
N VAL A 130 -6.91 24.41 6.38
CA VAL A 130 -7.85 25.55 6.44
C VAL A 130 -7.88 26.23 7.82
N VAL A 131 -7.47 25.53 8.89
CA VAL A 131 -7.69 26.01 10.27
C VAL A 131 -6.51 26.82 10.84
N ASP A 132 -5.42 27.02 10.10
CA ASP A 132 -4.26 27.87 10.49
C ASP A 132 -3.72 27.60 11.92
N LEU A 133 -3.99 26.40 12.46
CA LEU A 133 -3.53 25.97 13.76
C LEU A 133 -2.05 25.61 13.62
N HIS A 134 -1.18 26.55 13.99
CA HIS A 134 0.26 26.34 14.12
C HIS A 134 0.54 25.02 14.86
N VAL A 135 1.05 24.06 14.08
CA VAL A 135 1.03 22.63 14.33
C VAL A 135 2.08 22.23 15.37
N ARG A 136 1.65 21.92 16.60
CA ARG A 136 2.53 21.29 17.62
C ARG A 136 1.87 20.18 18.43
N SER A 137 0.65 19.75 18.09
CA SER A 137 -0.01 18.73 18.90
C SER A 137 0.28 17.31 18.38
N PRO A 138 0.84 16.41 19.22
CA PRO A 138 1.02 14.99 18.88
C PRO A 138 -0.31 14.26 18.63
N LEU A 139 -1.44 14.90 19.00
CA LEU A 139 -2.80 14.42 18.77
C LEU A 139 -3.08 14.10 17.29
N TRP A 140 -2.47 14.81 16.34
CA TRP A 140 -2.69 14.54 14.91
C TRP A 140 -2.17 13.19 14.46
N GLY A 141 -0.98 12.80 14.94
CA GLY A 141 -0.45 11.46 14.71
C GLY A 141 -1.37 10.39 15.29
N VAL A 142 -1.99 10.66 16.44
CA VAL A 142 -2.94 9.75 17.09
C VAL A 142 -4.23 9.62 16.29
N VAL A 143 -4.79 10.73 15.77
CA VAL A 143 -6.00 10.69 14.93
C VAL A 143 -5.76 9.89 13.65
N LEU A 144 -4.64 10.13 12.96
CA LEU A 144 -4.28 9.37 11.75
C LEU A 144 -4.04 7.89 12.06
N ALA A 145 -3.36 7.58 13.17
CA ALA A 145 -3.16 6.20 13.63
C ALA A 145 -4.51 5.53 13.98
N ALA A 146 -5.46 6.27 14.54
CA ALA A 146 -6.79 5.75 14.87
C ALA A 146 -7.61 5.44 13.61
N VAL A 147 -7.58 6.33 12.59
CA VAL A 147 -8.22 6.08 11.28
C VAL A 147 -7.61 4.85 10.60
N TYR A 148 -6.29 4.69 10.65
CA TYR A 148 -5.63 3.50 10.14
C TYR A 148 -6.02 2.24 10.93
N GLY A 149 -6.08 2.33 12.26
CA GLY A 149 -6.46 1.22 13.13
C GLY A 149 -7.89 0.74 12.89
N THR A 150 -8.84 1.64 12.68
CA THR A 150 -10.22 1.27 12.35
C THR A 150 -10.32 0.62 10.97
N PHE A 151 -9.60 1.14 9.97
CA PHE A 151 -9.46 0.50 8.67
C PHE A 151 -8.88 -0.92 8.77
N PHE A 152 -7.80 -1.09 9.53
CA PHE A 152 -7.16 -2.39 9.73
C PHE A 152 -8.11 -3.40 10.37
N ILE A 153 -8.85 -3.00 11.42
CA ILE A 153 -9.84 -3.85 12.10
C ILE A 153 -10.98 -4.21 11.15
N TYR A 154 -11.48 -3.25 10.36
CA TYR A 154 -12.52 -3.50 9.36
C TYR A 154 -12.06 -4.55 8.34
N MET A 155 -10.86 -4.37 7.78
CA MET A 155 -10.27 -5.30 6.82
C MET A 155 -10.06 -6.69 7.42
N TRP A 156 -9.54 -6.76 8.64
CA TRP A 156 -9.31 -8.02 9.32
C TRP A 156 -10.59 -8.82 9.59
N ARG A 157 -11.70 -8.13 9.84
CA ARG A 157 -13.01 -8.74 10.13
C ARG A 157 -13.78 -9.11 8.88
N ASN A 158 -13.69 -8.31 7.82
CA ASN A 158 -14.56 -8.45 6.64
C ASN A 158 -13.92 -9.20 5.48
N THR A 159 -12.61 -9.36 5.46
CA THR A 159 -11.95 -10.22 4.49
C THR A 159 -11.87 -11.65 5.05
N SER A 160 -12.79 -12.50 4.61
CA SER A 160 -12.79 -13.94 4.94
C SER A 160 -11.49 -14.61 4.48
N ALA A 161 -11.09 -15.68 5.18
CA ALA A 161 -10.03 -16.55 4.69
C ALA A 161 -10.45 -17.13 3.32
N ASP A 162 -9.56 -17.10 2.34
CA ASP A 162 -9.77 -17.76 1.06
C ASP A 162 -10.32 -19.17 1.30
N VAL A 163 -11.49 -19.46 0.71
CA VAL A 163 -11.99 -20.83 0.63
C VAL A 163 -10.94 -21.61 -0.18
N PRO A 164 -10.38 -22.72 0.33
CA PRO A 164 -9.38 -23.47 -0.41
C PRO A 164 -9.98 -23.91 -1.74
N ASN A 165 -9.31 -23.57 -2.85
CA ASN A 165 -9.68 -23.94 -4.20
C ASN A 165 -10.08 -25.42 -4.28
N GLN A 166 -11.38 -25.69 -4.39
CA GLN A 166 -11.89 -26.91 -5.01
C GLN A 166 -11.81 -26.76 -6.54
N GLN A 167 -10.61 -26.64 -7.10
CA GLN A 167 -10.36 -26.83 -8.53
C GLN A 167 -8.96 -27.44 -8.74
N ALA A 168 -8.82 -28.68 -8.28
CA ALA A 168 -7.77 -29.61 -8.66
C ALA A 168 -8.32 -31.05 -8.67
N THR A 169 -9.49 -31.26 -9.27
CA THR A 169 -10.02 -32.59 -9.61
C THR A 169 -11.02 -32.42 -10.76
N GLY A 170 -10.70 -32.97 -11.93
CA GLY A 170 -11.53 -32.97 -13.13
C GLY A 170 -10.68 -33.03 -14.38
#